data_AF-A0A1G1ZDN4-F1
#
_entry.id   AF-A0A1G1ZDN4-F1
#
_cell.length_a   1.000
_cell.length_b   1.000
_cell.length_c   1.000
_cell.angle_alpha   90.00
_cell.angle_beta   90.00
_cell.angle_gamma   90.00
#
_symmetry.space_group_name_H-M   'P 1'
#
loop_
_entity.id
_entity.type
_entity.pdbx_description
1 polymer ?
#
loop_
_entity_poly.entity_id
_entity_poly.type
_entity_poly.pdbx_seq_one_letter_code
_entity_poly.pdbx_strand_id
1 'polypeptide(L)'
;MNTLFKQRAVQILTFGYLLGVSCYVWIYTTGLVDTLYNYLWGLVFLGVLPVLGGISGILISRNWGFLSSALGRAILFFSAGVAVWGVGGVIYSYYNIALAIEVPYPSIADLFFVLSIPFLIVGLINLGKGIGGGYKLRALRGKAIFAIIPLFIIATSYHYFTSVSGDGFASFTDASILEIVLDFLYSIQDALLITTIALIYGLSYRVFGGRFKQPINLLFVAFLFYYLTDFAYSYTVKQETYYVANWVDLLYLSTMFLISIGVNALDIQGITSRMRSELVMFAPRANEAINKLILEIIGRQASIMGLVAWDEAMKVPGLTIDMKNNNLSVEGDPKIVLGQLVGRYEGLFGNASLQICKDVARKFFSQLPQEQIPEILK
;
A
#
# COMPACT_ATOMS: atom_id res chain seq x y z
N MET A 1 16.06 9.43 13.20
CA MET A 1 16.69 8.10 13.44
C MET A 1 16.90 7.79 14.92
N ASN A 2 17.40 8.71 15.76
CA ASN A 2 17.66 8.43 17.19
C ASN A 2 16.45 7.96 18.04
N THR A 3 15.21 8.19 17.63
CA THR A 3 14.01 7.69 18.33
C THR A 3 13.59 6.29 17.87
N LEU A 4 13.91 5.90 16.64
CA LEU A 4 13.52 4.61 16.07
C LEU A 4 14.26 3.45 16.75
N PHE A 5 15.58 3.60 16.92
CA PHE A 5 16.42 2.61 17.61
C PHE A 5 16.13 2.46 19.11
N LYS A 6 15.29 3.31 19.70
CA LYS A 6 14.80 3.13 21.08
C LYS A 6 13.66 2.12 21.17
N GLN A 7 13.02 1.77 20.04
CA GLN A 7 11.97 0.75 20.02
C GLN A 7 12.60 -0.63 20.18
N ARG A 8 12.17 -1.39 21.20
CA ARG A 8 12.69 -2.76 21.45
C ARG A 8 12.49 -3.68 20.25
N ALA A 9 11.35 -3.56 19.54
CA ALA A 9 11.10 -4.34 18.34
C ALA A 9 12.16 -4.09 17.25
N VAL A 10 12.50 -2.82 16.98
CA VAL A 10 13.54 -2.45 16.02
C VAL A 10 14.90 -3.03 16.42
N GLN A 11 15.24 -3.01 17.71
CA GLN A 11 16.50 -3.59 18.21
C GLN A 11 16.55 -5.11 17.98
N ILE A 12 15.46 -5.83 18.30
CA ILE A 12 15.34 -7.28 18.09
C ILE A 12 15.45 -7.62 16.61
N LEU A 13 14.71 -6.90 15.75
CA LEU A 13 14.73 -7.12 14.30
C LEU A 13 16.12 -6.83 13.70
N THR A 14 16.77 -5.75 14.14
CA THR A 14 18.12 -5.39 13.67
C THR A 14 19.14 -6.43 14.12
N PHE A 15 19.08 -6.88 15.37
CA PHE A 15 19.95 -7.94 15.86
C PHE A 15 19.73 -9.24 15.09
N GLY A 16 18.47 -9.66 14.90
CA GLY A 16 18.12 -10.84 14.13
C GLY A 16 18.60 -10.77 12.68
N TYR A 17 18.47 -9.60 12.04
CA TYR A 17 18.99 -9.37 10.69
C TYR A 17 20.52 -9.50 10.63
N LEU A 18 21.25 -8.82 11.52
CA LEU A 18 22.72 -8.88 11.55
C LEU A 18 23.23 -10.30 11.86
N LEU A 19 22.54 -11.02 12.75
CA LEU A 19 22.82 -12.42 13.01
C LEU A 19 22.58 -13.28 11.77
N GLY A 20 21.44 -13.08 11.08
CA GLY A 20 21.11 -13.79 9.85
C GLY A 20 22.13 -13.58 8.74
N VAL A 21 22.57 -12.34 8.53
CA VAL A 21 23.64 -11.99 7.59
C VAL A 21 24.94 -12.69 7.98
N SER A 22 25.31 -12.69 9.27
CA SER A 22 26.54 -13.32 9.75
C SER A 22 26.52 -14.83 9.55
N CYS A 23 25.41 -15.50 9.88
CA CYS A 23 25.21 -16.92 9.64
C CYS A 23 25.22 -17.25 8.14
N TYR A 24 24.59 -16.41 7.31
CA TYR A 24 24.61 -16.55 5.85
C TYR A 24 26.05 -16.51 5.31
N VAL A 25 26.84 -15.51 5.71
CA VAL A 25 28.24 -15.38 5.28
C VAL A 25 29.05 -16.62 5.65
N TRP A 26 28.83 -17.17 6.83
CA TRP A 26 29.47 -18.42 7.25
C TRP A 26 29.05 -19.61 6.38
N ILE A 27 27.73 -19.83 6.16
CA ILE A 27 27.22 -20.89 5.26
C ILE A 27 27.83 -20.75 3.86
N TYR A 28 27.76 -19.55 3.30
CA TYR A 28 28.25 -19.26 1.96
C TYR A 28 29.76 -19.51 1.81
N THR A 29 30.58 -19.03 2.75
CA THR A 29 32.05 -19.18 2.69
C THR A 29 32.52 -20.61 2.93
N THR A 30 31.73 -21.43 3.62
CA THR A 30 32.01 -22.87 3.82
C THR A 30 31.54 -23.74 2.66
N GLY A 31 30.75 -23.20 1.72
CA GLY A 31 30.22 -23.94 0.57
C GLY A 31 29.15 -24.96 0.95
N LEU A 32 28.47 -24.78 2.09
CA LEU A 32 27.40 -25.67 2.54
C LEU A 32 26.14 -25.46 1.69
N VAL A 33 25.64 -26.55 1.12
CA VAL A 33 24.45 -26.61 0.27
C VAL A 33 23.59 -27.78 0.73
N ASP A 34 22.28 -27.58 0.79
CA ASP A 34 21.27 -28.59 1.16
C ASP A 34 21.52 -29.30 2.51
N THR A 35 22.16 -28.59 3.44
CA THR A 35 22.44 -29.11 4.79
C THR A 35 21.42 -28.63 5.82
N LEU A 36 21.42 -29.25 7.01
CA LEU A 36 20.62 -28.79 8.15
C LEU A 36 20.91 -27.32 8.50
N TYR A 37 22.13 -26.82 8.30
CA TYR A 37 22.47 -25.42 8.57
C TYR A 37 21.74 -24.45 7.63
N ASN A 38 21.64 -24.81 6.35
CA ASN A 38 20.87 -24.06 5.35
C ASN A 38 19.40 -23.99 5.76
N TYR A 39 18.80 -25.14 6.10
CA TYR A 39 17.39 -25.21 6.46
C TYR A 39 17.05 -24.52 7.78
N LEU A 40 17.92 -24.63 8.80
CA LEU A 40 17.77 -23.89 10.05
C LEU A 40 17.91 -22.38 9.83
N TRP A 41 18.79 -21.95 8.93
CA TRP A 41 18.90 -20.55 8.54
C TRP A 41 17.61 -20.06 7.90
N GLY A 42 17.03 -20.82 6.96
CA GLY A 42 15.74 -20.52 6.34
C GLY A 42 14.61 -20.42 7.38
N LEU A 43 14.51 -21.39 8.29
CA LEU A 43 13.50 -21.41 9.35
C LEU A 43 13.57 -20.16 10.24
N VAL A 44 14.77 -19.83 10.72
CA VAL A 44 14.94 -18.74 11.69
C VAL A 44 14.82 -17.37 11.02
N PHE A 45 15.48 -17.17 9.87
CA PHE A 45 15.64 -15.84 9.28
C PHE A 45 14.64 -15.53 8.18
N LEU A 46 14.12 -16.52 7.45
CA LEU A 46 13.03 -16.34 6.49
C LEU A 46 11.66 -16.75 7.06
N GLY A 47 11.63 -17.62 8.08
CA GLY A 47 10.39 -17.99 8.76
C GLY A 47 10.07 -17.09 9.96
N VAL A 48 10.81 -17.28 11.05
CA VAL A 48 10.49 -16.69 12.36
C VAL A 48 10.70 -15.17 12.40
N LEU A 49 11.81 -14.67 11.85
CA LEU A 49 12.14 -13.24 11.92
C LEU A 49 11.10 -12.34 11.21
N PRO A 50 10.61 -12.66 9.99
CA PRO A 50 9.52 -11.90 9.37
C PRO A 50 8.21 -11.98 10.15
N VAL A 51 7.89 -13.13 10.77
CA VAL A 51 6.71 -13.23 11.67
C VAL A 51 6.82 -12.24 12.83
N LEU A 52 7.99 -12.13 13.47
CA LEU A 52 8.21 -11.13 14.53
C LEU A 52 8.10 -9.70 13.99
N GLY A 53 8.61 -9.46 12.78
CA GLY A 53 8.48 -8.18 12.06
C GLY A 53 7.03 -7.78 11.85
N GLY A 54 6.22 -8.70 11.32
CA GLY A 54 4.79 -8.51 11.13
C GLY A 54 4.03 -8.32 12.45
N ILE A 55 4.31 -9.11 13.49
CA ILE A 55 3.67 -8.92 14.80
C ILE A 55 3.96 -7.51 15.34
N SER A 56 5.20 -7.03 15.24
CA SER A 56 5.57 -5.69 15.70
C SER A 56 4.76 -4.58 15.03
N GLY A 57 4.59 -4.66 13.71
CA GLY A 57 3.83 -3.68 12.96
C GLY A 57 2.32 -3.77 13.20
N ILE A 58 1.76 -4.98 13.40
CA ILE A 58 0.36 -5.16 13.79
C ILE A 58 0.10 -4.45 15.13
N LEU A 59 1.00 -4.56 16.11
CA LEU A 59 0.86 -3.86 17.38
C LEU A 59 0.90 -2.34 17.19
N ILE A 60 1.79 -1.83 16.34
CA ILE A 60 1.86 -0.41 15.98
C ILE A 60 0.58 0.06 15.29
N SER A 61 -0.06 -0.76 14.44
CA SER A 61 -1.26 -0.35 13.73
C SER A 61 -2.40 0.07 14.67
N ARG A 62 -2.47 -0.50 15.87
CA ARG A 62 -3.45 -0.14 16.91
C ARG A 62 -3.29 1.31 17.38
N ASN A 63 -2.05 1.77 17.48
CA ASN A 63 -1.73 3.15 17.85
C ASN A 63 -2.21 4.16 16.79
N TRP A 64 -2.46 3.69 15.57
CA TRP A 64 -2.89 4.47 14.42
C TRP A 64 -4.33 4.17 14.01
N GLY A 65 -5.17 3.72 14.95
CA GLY A 65 -6.60 3.49 14.71
C GLY A 65 -6.92 2.15 14.05
N PHE A 66 -5.94 1.26 13.86
CA PHE A 66 -6.15 -0.09 13.33
C PHE A 66 -6.95 -0.05 12.01
N LEU A 67 -8.13 -0.67 11.97
CA LEU A 67 -9.01 -0.69 10.79
C LEU A 67 -9.74 0.63 10.53
N SER A 68 -9.83 1.53 11.51
CA SER A 68 -10.59 2.78 11.39
C SER A 68 -9.90 3.84 10.53
N SER A 69 -8.56 3.82 10.43
CA SER A 69 -7.79 4.81 9.69
C SER A 69 -7.09 4.23 8.47
N ALA A 70 -6.85 5.07 7.46
CA ALA A 70 -6.12 4.64 6.27
C ALA A 70 -4.67 4.26 6.57
N LEU A 71 -3.98 5.04 7.42
CA LEU A 71 -2.61 4.73 7.84
C LEU A 71 -2.54 3.49 8.73
N GLY A 72 -3.49 3.32 9.65
CA GLY A 72 -3.61 2.13 10.51
C GLY A 72 -3.84 0.87 9.68
N ARG A 73 -4.73 0.93 8.67
CA ARG A 73 -4.91 -0.16 7.69
C ARG A 73 -3.63 -0.41 6.90
N ALA A 74 -2.96 0.63 6.41
CA ALA A 74 -1.70 0.46 5.67
C ALA A 74 -0.68 -0.33 6.49
N ILE A 75 -0.42 0.11 7.73
CA ILE A 75 0.49 -0.54 8.67
C ILE A 75 0.04 -1.99 8.92
N LEU A 76 -1.24 -2.21 9.22
CA LEU A 76 -1.80 -3.54 9.47
C LEU A 76 -1.58 -4.50 8.28
N PHE A 77 -1.93 -4.06 7.08
CA PHE A 77 -1.86 -4.89 5.87
C PHE A 77 -0.41 -5.16 5.44
N PHE A 78 0.50 -4.17 5.54
CA PHE A 78 1.94 -4.43 5.34
C PHE A 78 2.47 -5.47 6.33
N SER A 79 2.11 -5.31 7.59
CA SER A 79 2.57 -6.20 8.66
C SER A 79 2.00 -7.61 8.53
N ALA A 80 0.74 -7.73 8.12
CA ALA A 80 0.10 -9.00 7.83
C ALA A 80 0.78 -9.69 6.63
N GLY A 81 1.11 -8.96 5.56
CA GLY A 81 1.85 -9.51 4.43
C GLY A 81 3.19 -10.11 4.84
N VAL A 82 3.99 -9.36 5.60
CA VAL A 82 5.29 -9.84 6.12
C VAL A 82 5.11 -11.06 7.05
N ALA A 83 4.11 -11.06 7.93
CA ALA A 83 3.84 -12.19 8.81
C ALA A 83 3.42 -13.45 8.03
N VAL A 84 2.51 -13.29 7.07
CA VAL A 84 2.02 -14.38 6.21
C VAL A 84 3.16 -14.96 5.38
N TRP A 85 4.03 -14.11 4.81
CA TRP A 85 5.24 -14.54 4.11
C TRP A 85 6.16 -15.36 5.04
N GLY A 86 6.40 -14.90 6.27
CA GLY A 86 7.18 -15.64 7.26
C GLY A 86 6.55 -16.97 7.69
N VAL A 87 5.22 -17.05 7.79
CA VAL A 87 4.52 -18.34 8.00
C VAL A 87 4.78 -19.28 6.83
N GLY A 88 4.76 -18.78 5.59
CA GLY A 88 5.20 -19.54 4.42
C GLY A 88 6.62 -20.10 4.58
N GLY A 89 7.56 -19.28 5.06
CA GLY A 89 8.94 -19.72 5.33
C GLY A 89 9.06 -20.80 6.40
N VAL A 90 8.24 -20.75 7.46
CA VAL A 90 8.17 -21.83 8.47
C VAL A 90 7.64 -23.12 7.87
N ILE A 91 6.59 -23.05 7.03
CA ILE A 91 6.03 -24.22 6.35
C ILE A 91 7.03 -24.79 5.34
N TYR A 92 7.71 -23.94 4.57
CA TYR A 92 8.77 -24.34 3.63
C TYR A 92 9.89 -25.10 4.36
N SER A 93 10.32 -24.58 5.50
CA SER A 93 11.35 -25.21 6.32
C SER A 93 10.90 -26.57 6.91
N TYR A 94 9.60 -26.75 7.16
CA TYR A 94 9.07 -28.06 7.54
C TYR A 94 9.24 -29.09 6.42
N TYR A 95 8.98 -28.72 5.17
CA TYR A 95 9.26 -29.60 4.02
C TYR A 95 10.75 -29.94 3.91
N ASN A 96 11.64 -28.97 4.09
CA ASN A 96 13.08 -29.23 4.03
C ASN A 96 13.57 -30.14 5.16
N ILE A 97 13.21 -29.83 6.41
CA ILE A 97 13.77 -30.49 7.59
C ILE A 97 13.09 -31.82 7.88
N ALA A 98 11.75 -31.88 7.81
CA ALA A 98 10.99 -33.06 8.22
C ALA A 98 10.70 -34.01 7.06
N LEU A 99 10.55 -33.49 5.84
CA LEU A 99 10.20 -34.28 4.66
C LEU A 99 11.37 -34.45 3.68
N ALA A 100 12.52 -33.83 3.94
CA ALA A 100 13.71 -33.89 3.10
C ALA A 100 13.46 -33.51 1.63
N ILE A 101 12.56 -32.54 1.40
CA ILE A 101 12.29 -31.97 0.08
C ILE A 101 13.08 -30.67 -0.05
N GLU A 102 14.05 -30.61 -0.95
CA GLU A 102 14.96 -29.46 -1.11
C GLU A 102 14.22 -28.20 -1.60
N VAL A 103 13.43 -28.35 -2.67
CA VAL A 103 12.62 -27.28 -3.26
C VAL A 103 11.15 -27.74 -3.32
N PRO A 104 10.35 -27.51 -2.25
CA PRO A 104 8.93 -27.87 -2.22
C PRO A 104 8.11 -26.94 -3.11
N TYR A 105 8.11 -27.17 -4.42
CA TYR A 105 7.23 -26.50 -5.39
C TYR A 105 6.50 -27.53 -6.27
N PRO A 106 5.19 -27.40 -6.49
CA PRO A 106 4.25 -26.53 -5.78
C PRO A 106 3.96 -27.03 -4.35
N SER A 107 3.75 -26.12 -3.39
CA SER A 107 3.47 -26.50 -2.00
C SER A 107 2.46 -25.59 -1.28
N ILE A 108 2.11 -25.97 -0.05
CA ILE A 108 1.30 -25.12 0.83
C ILE A 108 2.08 -23.84 1.22
N ALA A 109 3.41 -23.88 1.27
CA ALA A 109 4.21 -22.68 1.58
C ALA A 109 3.99 -21.59 0.51
N ASP A 110 3.91 -21.99 -0.77
CA ASP A 110 3.67 -21.08 -1.89
C ASP A 110 2.34 -20.34 -1.79
N LEU A 111 1.30 -20.99 -1.25
CA LEU A 111 0.02 -20.32 -1.02
C LEU A 111 0.17 -19.15 -0.04
N PHE A 112 1.07 -19.23 0.94
CA PHE A 112 1.35 -18.14 1.88
C PHE A 112 2.22 -17.05 1.24
N PHE A 113 3.24 -17.42 0.46
CA PHE A 113 4.05 -16.43 -0.27
C PHE A 113 3.18 -15.62 -1.24
N VAL A 114 2.34 -16.29 -2.02
CA VAL A 114 1.37 -15.67 -2.92
C VAL A 114 0.31 -14.86 -2.15
N LEU A 115 -0.18 -15.35 -1.02
CA LEU A 115 -1.15 -14.60 -0.21
C LEU A 115 -0.56 -13.32 0.41
N SER A 116 0.75 -13.27 0.62
CA SER A 116 1.43 -12.10 1.16
C SER A 116 1.28 -10.86 0.26
N ILE A 117 1.32 -11.03 -1.07
CA ILE A 117 1.33 -9.92 -2.02
C ILE A 117 0.01 -9.12 -2.02
N PRO A 118 -1.18 -9.75 -2.06
CA PRO A 118 -2.44 -9.05 -1.86
C PRO A 118 -2.47 -8.20 -0.58
N PHE A 119 -1.93 -8.69 0.54
CA PHE A 119 -1.82 -7.89 1.77
C PHE A 119 -0.93 -6.66 1.54
N LEU A 120 0.23 -6.81 0.92
CA LEU A 120 1.13 -5.68 0.62
C LEU A 120 0.48 -4.66 -0.32
N ILE A 121 -0.21 -5.11 -1.38
CA ILE A 121 -0.95 -4.24 -2.32
C ILE A 121 -2.06 -3.46 -1.60
N VAL A 122 -2.87 -4.14 -0.78
CA VAL A 122 -3.92 -3.47 0.00
C VAL A 122 -3.30 -2.47 0.99
N GLY A 123 -2.14 -2.77 1.57
CA GLY A 123 -1.37 -1.85 2.38
C GLY A 123 -0.97 -0.58 1.61
N LEU A 124 -0.41 -0.73 0.40
CA LEU A 124 0.00 0.37 -0.46
C LEU A 124 -1.18 1.27 -0.86
N ILE A 125 -2.32 0.66 -1.21
CA ILE A 125 -3.54 1.39 -1.54
C ILE A 125 -4.03 2.20 -0.34
N ASN A 126 -4.02 1.61 0.85
CA ASN A 126 -4.42 2.31 2.08
C ASN A 126 -3.43 3.43 2.46
N LEU A 127 -2.13 3.21 2.23
CA LEU A 127 -1.12 4.24 2.41
C LEU A 127 -1.43 5.43 1.51
N GLY A 128 -1.62 5.21 0.20
CA GLY A 128 -1.98 6.27 -0.74
C GLY A 128 -3.29 6.99 -0.43
N LYS A 129 -4.31 6.28 0.09
CA LYS A 129 -5.55 6.90 0.60
C LYS A 129 -5.28 7.84 1.77
N GLY A 130 -4.43 7.44 2.72
CA GLY A 130 -4.07 8.24 3.88
C GLY A 130 -3.30 9.52 3.55
N ILE A 131 -2.66 9.57 2.39
CA ILE A 131 -1.83 10.70 1.94
C ILE A 131 -2.58 11.60 0.94
N GLY A 132 -3.88 11.38 0.70
CA GLY A 132 -4.68 12.19 -0.22
C GLY A 132 -4.49 11.86 -1.71
N GLY A 133 -3.68 10.83 -2.04
CA GLY A 133 -3.51 10.32 -3.41
C GLY A 133 -4.75 9.60 -3.97
N GLY A 134 -5.75 9.32 -3.13
CA GLY A 134 -6.97 8.61 -3.49
C GLY A 134 -7.80 9.25 -4.62
N TYR A 135 -7.72 10.58 -4.80
CA TYR A 135 -8.49 11.28 -5.84
C TYR A 135 -7.89 11.10 -7.24
N LYS A 136 -6.56 10.98 -7.38
CA LYS A 136 -5.90 10.86 -8.69
C LYS A 136 -5.96 9.44 -9.27
N LEU A 137 -6.06 8.41 -8.43
CA LEU A 137 -6.30 7.01 -8.85
C LEU A 137 -7.70 6.76 -9.43
N ARG A 138 -8.68 7.60 -9.08
CA ARG A 138 -10.06 7.47 -9.57
C ARG A 138 -10.25 8.01 -10.99
N ALA A 139 -9.34 8.86 -11.47
CA ALA A 139 -9.38 9.40 -12.82
C ALA A 139 -9.21 8.28 -13.86
N LEU A 140 -9.88 8.41 -15.01
CA LEU A 140 -9.83 7.42 -16.10
C LEU A 140 -8.39 7.06 -16.50
N ARG A 141 -7.49 8.05 -16.50
CA ARG A 141 -6.05 7.86 -16.76
C ARG A 141 -5.36 6.98 -15.70
N GLY A 142 -5.68 7.16 -14.42
CA GLY A 142 -5.13 6.32 -13.34
C GLY A 142 -5.59 4.87 -13.46
N LYS A 143 -6.88 4.65 -13.79
CA LYS A 143 -7.44 3.32 -14.06
C LYS A 143 -6.80 2.66 -15.28
N ALA A 144 -6.62 3.43 -16.36
CA ALA A 144 -5.98 2.94 -17.58
C ALA A 144 -4.53 2.52 -17.33
N ILE A 145 -3.74 3.33 -16.60
CA ILE A 145 -2.36 2.98 -16.24
C ILE A 145 -2.32 1.73 -15.36
N PHE A 146 -3.22 1.62 -14.38
CA PHE A 146 -3.31 0.45 -13.50
C PHE A 146 -3.68 -0.84 -14.25
N ALA A 147 -4.35 -0.74 -15.40
CA ALA A 147 -4.65 -1.90 -16.25
C ALA A 147 -3.53 -2.19 -17.27
N ILE A 148 -2.99 -1.16 -17.92
CA ILE A 148 -2.07 -1.29 -19.05
C ILE A 148 -0.66 -1.68 -18.59
N ILE A 149 -0.14 -1.09 -17.50
CA ILE A 149 1.23 -1.40 -17.05
C ILE A 149 1.37 -2.86 -16.62
N PRO A 150 0.47 -3.46 -15.80
CA PRO A 150 0.58 -4.87 -15.46
C PRO A 150 0.48 -5.75 -16.69
N LEU A 151 -0.45 -5.47 -17.61
CA LEU A 151 -0.57 -6.24 -18.87
C LEU A 151 0.70 -6.17 -19.70
N PHE A 152 1.34 -5.00 -19.77
CA PHE A 152 2.61 -4.83 -20.46
C PHE A 152 3.76 -5.57 -19.78
N ILE A 153 3.85 -5.53 -18.45
CA ILE A 153 4.86 -6.26 -17.67
C ILE A 153 4.65 -7.76 -17.81
N ILE A 154 3.41 -8.25 -17.77
CA ILE A 154 3.09 -9.66 -17.98
C ILE A 154 3.46 -10.07 -19.41
N ALA A 155 3.11 -9.28 -20.42
CA ALA A 155 3.42 -9.57 -21.82
C ALA A 155 4.94 -9.60 -22.08
N THR A 156 5.68 -8.65 -21.51
CA THR A 156 7.16 -8.60 -21.64
C THR A 156 7.84 -9.71 -20.85
N SER A 157 7.34 -10.06 -19.66
CA SER A 157 7.83 -11.20 -18.88
C SER A 157 7.56 -12.51 -19.63
N TYR A 158 6.33 -12.72 -20.15
CA TYR A 158 6.00 -13.87 -20.97
C TYR A 158 6.90 -13.99 -22.20
N HIS A 159 7.11 -12.88 -22.93
CA HIS A 159 8.00 -12.87 -24.09
C HIS A 159 9.45 -13.18 -23.71
N TYR A 160 9.94 -12.65 -22.59
CA TYR A 160 11.30 -12.94 -22.12
C TYR A 160 11.44 -14.44 -21.77
N PHE A 161 10.45 -15.01 -21.08
CA PHE A 161 10.47 -16.43 -20.75
C PHE A 161 10.35 -17.31 -22.00
N THR A 162 9.47 -17.01 -22.96
CA THR A 162 9.40 -17.80 -24.20
C THR A 162 10.69 -17.66 -25.05
N SER A 163 11.28 -16.47 -25.14
CA SER A 163 12.46 -16.23 -25.98
C SER A 163 13.76 -16.79 -25.39
N VAL A 164 13.85 -16.92 -24.06
CA VAL A 164 15.05 -17.46 -23.39
C VAL A 164 14.96 -18.97 -23.17
N SER A 165 13.78 -19.57 -23.06
CA SER A 165 13.63 -21.00 -22.69
C SER A 165 13.23 -21.94 -23.82
N GLY A 166 12.79 -21.46 -24.97
CA GLY A 166 12.26 -22.30 -26.05
C GLY A 166 10.85 -22.83 -25.78
N ASP A 167 10.55 -23.19 -24.54
CA ASP A 167 9.19 -23.45 -24.04
C ASP A 167 8.66 -22.23 -23.28
N GLY A 168 7.40 -21.88 -23.51
CA GLY A 168 6.75 -20.76 -22.82
C GLY A 168 6.46 -21.03 -21.35
N PHE A 169 5.63 -20.18 -20.74
CA PHE A 169 5.03 -20.49 -19.44
C PHE A 169 4.20 -21.78 -19.56
N ALA A 170 4.65 -22.83 -18.87
CA ALA A 170 4.02 -24.14 -18.71
C ALA A 170 3.82 -25.00 -19.98
N SER A 171 4.38 -26.20 -19.96
CA SER A 171 3.80 -27.32 -20.71
C SER A 171 2.55 -27.79 -19.96
N PHE A 172 1.37 -27.39 -20.44
CA PHE A 172 0.08 -27.71 -19.80
C PHE A 172 -0.27 -29.20 -19.78
N THR A 173 0.53 -30.06 -20.41
CA THR A 173 0.25 -31.50 -20.50
C THR A 173 0.54 -32.26 -19.21
N ASP A 174 1.47 -31.79 -18.36
CA ASP A 174 1.94 -32.54 -17.17
C ASP A 174 1.88 -31.73 -15.86
N ALA A 175 1.48 -30.46 -15.90
CA ALA A 175 1.42 -29.59 -14.72
C ALA A 175 0.19 -29.87 -13.84
N SER A 176 0.38 -29.82 -12.52
CA SER A 176 -0.76 -29.93 -11.58
C SER A 176 -1.62 -28.66 -11.60
N ILE A 177 -2.90 -28.75 -11.19
CA ILE A 177 -3.78 -27.57 -11.10
C ILE A 177 -3.18 -26.51 -10.15
N LEU A 178 -2.56 -26.95 -9.05
CA LEU A 178 -1.94 -26.05 -8.08
C LEU A 178 -0.76 -25.29 -8.71
N GLU A 179 0.08 -25.97 -9.47
CA GLU A 179 1.22 -25.39 -10.19
C GLU A 179 0.75 -24.34 -11.20
N ILE A 180 -0.23 -24.66 -12.04
CA ILE A 180 -0.79 -23.71 -13.02
C ILE A 180 -1.33 -22.45 -12.32
N VAL A 181 -2.02 -22.61 -11.19
CA VAL A 181 -2.55 -21.49 -10.41
C VAL A 181 -1.43 -20.66 -9.80
N LEU A 182 -0.41 -21.30 -9.21
CA LEU A 182 0.72 -20.60 -8.59
C LEU A 182 1.57 -19.85 -9.62
N ASP A 183 1.90 -20.48 -10.74
CA ASP A 183 2.63 -19.88 -11.87
C ASP A 183 1.95 -18.60 -12.36
N PHE A 184 0.61 -18.67 -12.52
CA PHE A 184 -0.18 -17.51 -12.90
C PHE A 184 -0.16 -16.43 -11.82
N LEU A 185 -0.31 -16.80 -10.55
CA LEU A 185 -0.36 -15.87 -9.44
C LEU A 185 0.97 -15.16 -9.20
N TYR A 186 2.11 -15.86 -9.24
CA TYR A 186 3.43 -15.25 -9.13
C TYR A 186 3.65 -14.20 -10.25
N SER A 187 3.28 -14.54 -11.49
CA SER A 187 3.43 -13.64 -12.64
C SER A 187 2.57 -12.38 -12.55
N ILE A 188 1.28 -12.52 -12.20
CA ILE A 188 0.35 -11.39 -12.19
C ILE A 188 0.57 -10.48 -10.97
N GLN A 189 0.91 -11.05 -9.82
CA GLN A 189 1.00 -10.30 -8.57
C GLN A 189 2.21 -9.38 -8.54
N ASP A 190 3.35 -9.79 -9.10
CA ASP A 190 4.55 -8.95 -9.21
C ASP A 190 4.29 -7.72 -10.07
N ALA A 191 3.63 -7.93 -11.22
CA ALA A 191 3.22 -6.86 -12.13
C ALA A 191 2.23 -5.87 -11.47
N LEU A 192 1.28 -6.39 -10.68
CA LEU A 192 0.34 -5.57 -9.91
C LEU A 192 1.04 -4.81 -8.78
N LEU A 193 1.98 -5.44 -8.09
CA LEU A 193 2.73 -4.84 -6.99
C LEU A 193 3.55 -3.66 -7.50
N ILE A 194 4.39 -3.85 -8.52
CA ILE A 194 5.24 -2.78 -9.08
C ILE A 194 4.42 -1.62 -9.67
N THR A 195 3.30 -1.93 -10.33
CA THR A 195 2.37 -0.91 -10.82
C THR A 195 1.77 -0.10 -9.68
N THR A 196 1.34 -0.77 -8.61
CA THR A 196 0.79 -0.12 -7.42
C THR A 196 1.85 0.78 -6.78
N ILE A 197 3.08 0.28 -6.58
CA ILE A 197 4.21 1.06 -6.06
C ILE A 197 4.44 2.33 -6.89
N ALA A 198 4.56 2.19 -8.22
CA ALA A 198 4.83 3.30 -9.14
C ALA A 198 3.73 4.36 -9.07
N LEU A 199 2.46 3.94 -9.04
CA LEU A 199 1.32 4.85 -8.95
C LEU A 199 1.24 5.55 -7.59
N ILE A 200 1.33 4.81 -6.49
CA ILE A 200 1.25 5.42 -5.14
C ILE A 200 2.43 6.38 -4.94
N TYR A 201 3.65 6.01 -5.36
CA TYR A 201 4.80 6.90 -5.26
C TYR A 201 4.67 8.13 -6.15
N GLY A 202 4.40 7.93 -7.45
CA GLY A 202 4.33 9.01 -8.42
C GLY A 202 3.23 10.04 -8.10
N LEU A 203 2.10 9.59 -7.57
CA LEU A 203 1.00 10.48 -7.16
C LEU A 203 1.26 11.21 -5.85
N SER A 204 2.14 10.67 -5.01
CA SER A 204 2.35 11.15 -3.63
C SER A 204 3.72 11.84 -3.44
N TYR A 205 4.63 11.78 -4.43
CA TYR A 205 6.00 12.31 -4.35
C TYR A 205 6.08 13.76 -3.84
N ARG A 206 5.13 14.61 -4.26
CA ARG A 206 5.06 16.03 -3.87
C ARG A 206 4.32 16.29 -2.54
N VAL A 207 3.59 15.30 -2.03
CA VAL A 207 2.84 15.37 -0.77
C VAL A 207 3.70 14.91 0.41
N PHE A 208 4.79 14.18 0.14
CA PHE A 208 5.74 13.69 1.15
C PHE A 208 6.58 14.81 1.77
N GLY A 209 5.98 15.56 2.69
CA GLY A 209 6.65 16.50 3.58
C GLY A 209 6.87 15.93 4.98
N GLY A 210 7.86 16.48 5.70
CA GLY A 210 8.02 16.25 7.14
C GLY A 210 8.46 14.83 7.53
N ARG A 211 7.99 14.37 8.70
CA ARG A 211 8.52 13.18 9.38
C ARG A 211 8.15 11.84 8.73
N PHE A 212 7.15 11.80 7.85
CA PHE A 212 6.71 10.58 7.15
C PHE A 212 7.48 10.28 5.86
N LYS A 213 8.17 11.26 5.28
CA LYS A 213 8.89 11.11 4.01
C LYS A 213 9.92 9.97 4.04
N GLN A 214 10.72 9.91 5.11
CA GLN A 214 11.80 8.92 5.24
C GLN A 214 11.27 7.48 5.39
N PRO A 215 10.34 7.19 6.34
CA PRO A 215 9.71 5.86 6.43
C PRO A 215 9.07 5.39 5.12
N ILE A 216 8.40 6.30 4.43
CA ILE A 216 7.70 5.98 3.19
C ILE A 216 8.70 5.68 2.07
N ASN A 217 9.73 6.50 1.89
CA ASN A 217 10.79 6.22 0.91
C ASN A 217 11.48 4.88 1.19
N LEU A 218 11.71 4.55 2.47
CA LEU A 218 12.25 3.26 2.87
C LEU A 218 11.34 2.10 2.43
N LEU A 219 10.03 2.21 2.67
CA LEU A 219 9.06 1.21 2.20
C LEU A 219 9.05 1.09 0.67
N PHE A 220 9.13 2.21 -0.06
CA PHE A 220 9.19 2.18 -1.52
C PHE A 220 10.43 1.46 -2.03
N VAL A 221 11.60 1.76 -1.47
CA VAL A 221 12.84 1.05 -1.81
C VAL A 221 12.72 -0.44 -1.46
N ALA A 222 12.14 -0.77 -0.29
CA ALA A 222 11.93 -2.15 0.12
C ALA A 222 11.05 -2.92 -0.87
N PHE A 223 9.93 -2.35 -1.32
CA PHE A 223 9.05 -3.03 -2.27
C PHE A 223 9.62 -3.12 -3.68
N LEU A 224 10.42 -2.13 -4.11
CA LEU A 224 11.17 -2.26 -5.36
C LEU A 224 12.19 -3.40 -5.27
N PHE A 225 12.87 -3.50 -4.12
CA PHE A 225 13.82 -4.57 -3.85
C PHE A 225 13.13 -5.95 -3.77
N TYR A 226 11.90 -6.00 -3.24
CA TYR A 226 11.06 -7.20 -3.24
C TYR A 226 10.84 -7.73 -4.66
N TYR A 227 10.36 -6.87 -5.57
CA TYR A 227 10.16 -7.23 -6.97
C TYR A 227 11.44 -7.74 -7.66
N LEU A 228 12.57 -7.07 -7.42
CA LEU A 228 13.87 -7.51 -7.96
C LEU A 228 14.31 -8.86 -7.37
N THR A 229 13.96 -9.12 -6.12
CA THR A 229 14.26 -10.38 -5.44
C THR A 229 13.45 -11.53 -6.02
N ASP A 230 12.15 -11.36 -6.28
CA ASP A 230 11.32 -12.40 -6.92
C ASP A 230 11.78 -12.71 -8.35
N PHE A 231 12.19 -11.69 -9.11
CA PHE A 231 12.80 -11.89 -10.42
C PHE A 231 14.10 -12.70 -10.33
N ALA A 232 14.97 -12.37 -9.37
CA ALA A 232 16.21 -13.09 -9.12
C ALA A 232 15.97 -14.54 -8.67
N TYR A 233 14.98 -14.77 -7.80
CA TYR A 233 14.57 -16.11 -7.36
C TYR A 233 14.14 -16.96 -8.54
N SER A 234 13.20 -16.44 -9.33
CA SER A 234 12.68 -17.11 -10.54
C SER A 234 13.80 -17.47 -11.51
N TYR A 235 14.79 -16.58 -11.66
CA TYR A 235 15.99 -16.85 -12.46
C TYR A 235 16.82 -18.00 -11.87
N THR A 236 17.10 -18.00 -10.57
CA THR A 236 17.90 -19.06 -9.93
C THR A 236 17.23 -20.44 -9.92
N VAL A 237 15.92 -20.49 -9.70
CA VAL A 237 15.12 -21.73 -9.78
C VAL A 237 15.15 -22.29 -11.19
N LYS A 238 14.95 -21.43 -12.20
CA LYS A 238 15.00 -21.84 -13.60
C LYS A 238 16.37 -22.37 -14.04
N GLN A 239 17.45 -21.81 -13.49
CA GLN A 239 18.81 -22.32 -13.76
C GLN A 239 19.15 -23.55 -12.92
N GLU A 240 18.23 -24.05 -12.07
CA GLU A 240 18.45 -25.16 -11.15
C GLU A 240 19.65 -24.92 -10.22
N THR A 241 19.88 -23.64 -9.86
CA THR A 241 20.99 -23.22 -8.98
C THR A 241 20.51 -22.75 -7.61
N TYR A 242 19.20 -22.74 -7.40
CA TYR A 242 18.61 -22.35 -6.13
C TYR A 242 18.77 -23.46 -5.09
N TYR A 243 19.11 -23.06 -3.86
CA TYR A 243 19.13 -23.89 -2.66
C TYR A 243 18.83 -22.97 -1.46
N VAL A 244 18.45 -23.52 -0.32
CA VAL A 244 18.13 -22.69 0.86
C VAL A 244 19.39 -21.99 1.38
N ALA A 245 19.27 -20.72 1.77
CA ALA A 245 20.39 -19.83 2.06
C ALA A 245 21.27 -19.51 0.83
N ASN A 246 20.68 -19.48 -0.36
CA ASN A 246 21.27 -18.91 -1.57
C ASN A 246 21.37 -17.37 -1.45
N TRP A 247 22.15 -16.71 -2.32
CA TRP A 247 22.27 -15.24 -2.33
C TRP A 247 20.94 -14.52 -2.50
N VAL A 248 19.96 -15.12 -3.18
CA VAL A 248 18.61 -14.56 -3.31
C VAL A 248 17.88 -14.55 -1.96
N ASP A 249 18.10 -15.54 -1.10
CA ASP A 249 17.49 -15.59 0.23
C ASP A 249 18.00 -14.47 1.13
N LEU A 250 19.26 -14.05 0.96
CA LEU A 250 19.78 -12.85 1.63
C LEU A 250 19.04 -11.58 1.18
N LEU A 251 18.63 -11.52 -0.09
CA LEU A 251 17.80 -10.43 -0.60
C LEU A 251 16.38 -10.48 -0.01
N TYR A 252 15.78 -11.66 0.13
CA TYR A 252 14.48 -11.81 0.79
C TYR A 252 14.55 -11.41 2.27
N LEU A 253 15.57 -11.85 3.01
CA LEU A 253 15.83 -11.44 4.39
C LEU A 253 15.94 -9.92 4.48
N SER A 254 16.74 -9.32 3.60
CA SER A 254 16.92 -7.86 3.55
C SER A 254 15.62 -7.14 3.23
N THR A 255 14.81 -7.68 2.34
CA THR A 255 13.52 -7.10 1.97
C THR A 255 12.52 -7.14 3.13
N MET A 256 12.34 -8.31 3.75
CA MET A 256 11.43 -8.46 4.89
C MET A 256 11.85 -7.57 6.07
N PHE A 257 13.16 -7.45 6.29
CA PHE A 257 13.73 -6.53 7.26
C PHE A 257 13.41 -5.06 6.91
N LEU A 258 13.66 -4.62 5.67
CA LEU A 258 13.41 -3.24 5.24
C LEU A 258 11.92 -2.88 5.30
N ILE A 259 11.02 -3.78 4.92
CA ILE A 259 9.56 -3.56 5.07
C ILE A 259 9.22 -3.43 6.56
N SER A 260 9.71 -4.35 7.40
CA SER A 260 9.45 -4.32 8.85
C SER A 260 9.95 -3.04 9.52
N ILE A 261 11.17 -2.60 9.20
CA ILE A 261 11.74 -1.34 9.70
C ILE A 261 10.99 -0.13 9.14
N GLY A 262 10.62 -0.14 7.86
CA GLY A 262 9.81 0.90 7.24
C GLY A 262 8.46 1.07 7.94
N VAL A 263 7.79 -0.04 8.26
CA VAL A 263 6.54 -0.04 9.02
C VAL A 263 6.75 0.50 10.44
N ASN A 264 7.79 0.04 11.16
CA ASN A 264 8.09 0.54 12.50
C ASN A 264 8.46 2.03 12.50
N ALA A 265 9.09 2.51 11.42
CA ALA A 265 9.45 3.91 11.23
C ALA A 265 8.23 4.83 11.00
N LEU A 266 7.08 4.27 10.60
CA LEU A 266 5.81 5.02 10.55
C LEU A 266 5.29 5.37 11.96
N ASP A 267 5.77 4.71 13.02
CA ASP A 267 5.44 5.08 14.40
C ASP A 267 6.24 6.31 14.88
N ILE A 268 5.83 7.48 14.38
CA ILE A 268 6.49 8.74 14.69
C ILE A 268 6.14 9.16 16.12
N GLN A 269 7.12 9.04 17.02
CA GLN A 269 7.03 9.52 18.39
C GLN A 269 6.90 11.05 18.46
N GLY A 270 6.09 11.54 19.41
CA GLY A 270 5.92 12.98 19.68
C GLY A 270 4.85 13.69 18.84
N ILE A 271 4.11 12.97 18.00
CA ILE A 271 2.82 13.48 17.48
C ILE A 271 1.80 13.31 18.61
N THR A 272 1.28 14.43 19.14
CA THR A 272 0.25 14.41 20.20
C THR A 272 -0.94 13.56 19.78
N SER A 273 -1.61 12.91 20.73
CA SER A 273 -2.84 12.13 20.48
C SER A 273 -3.86 12.92 19.66
N ARG A 274 -3.92 14.25 19.85
CA ARG A 274 -4.70 15.20 19.05
C ARG A 274 -4.29 15.26 17.57
N MET A 275 -3.02 15.55 17.24
CA MET A 275 -2.55 15.56 15.85
C MET A 275 -2.63 14.18 15.19
N ARG A 276 -2.45 13.11 15.97
CA ARG A 276 -2.63 11.72 15.52
C ARG A 276 -4.09 11.45 15.18
N SER A 277 -5.00 11.92 16.03
CA SER A 277 -6.44 11.82 15.80
C SER A 277 -6.87 12.64 14.59
N GLU A 278 -6.29 13.82 14.37
CA GLU A 278 -6.50 14.64 13.18
C GLU A 278 -6.05 13.90 11.89
N LEU A 279 -4.81 13.41 11.83
CA LEU A 279 -4.28 12.61 10.70
C LEU A 279 -5.07 11.31 10.45
N VAL A 280 -5.59 10.67 11.50
CA VAL A 280 -6.42 9.45 11.45
C VAL A 280 -7.86 9.77 11.00
N MET A 281 -8.38 10.94 11.35
CA MET A 281 -9.78 11.33 11.11
C MET A 281 -10.00 12.05 9.77
N PHE A 282 -8.97 12.57 9.09
CA PHE A 282 -9.20 13.43 7.92
C PHE A 282 -9.71 12.70 6.67
N ALA A 283 -9.36 11.46 6.37
CA ALA A 283 -9.77 10.87 5.08
C ALA A 283 -11.28 10.54 4.96
N PRO A 284 -11.95 9.96 5.97
CA PRO A 284 -13.39 9.72 5.92
C PRO A 284 -14.21 10.98 6.24
N ARG A 285 -13.79 11.78 7.23
CA ARG A 285 -14.50 13.02 7.58
C ARG A 285 -14.29 14.14 6.58
N ALA A 286 -13.20 14.24 5.83
CA ALA A 286 -13.09 15.30 4.83
C ALA A 286 -14.16 15.15 3.75
N ASN A 287 -14.45 13.94 3.28
CA ASN A 287 -15.57 13.71 2.35
C ASN A 287 -16.92 14.01 3.00
N GLU A 288 -17.13 13.55 4.23
CA GLU A 288 -18.38 13.82 4.95
C GLU A 288 -18.57 15.32 5.29
N ALA A 289 -17.48 16.01 5.64
CA ALA A 289 -17.43 17.43 5.95
C ALA A 289 -17.53 18.28 4.68
N ILE A 290 -16.98 17.84 3.55
CA ILE A 290 -17.21 18.42 2.22
C ILE A 290 -18.68 18.27 1.87
N ASN A 291 -19.26 17.09 2.03
CA ASN A 291 -20.67 16.86 1.73
C ASN A 291 -21.57 17.74 2.60
N LYS A 292 -21.27 17.82 3.91
CA LYS A 292 -21.97 18.71 4.85
C LYS A 292 -21.76 20.18 4.52
N LEU A 293 -20.56 20.59 4.14
CA LEU A 293 -20.27 21.96 3.71
C LEU A 293 -21.09 22.32 2.48
N ILE A 294 -21.11 21.47 1.46
CA ILE A 294 -21.88 21.69 0.23
C ILE A 294 -23.38 21.74 0.54
N LEU A 295 -23.90 20.80 1.34
CA LEU A 295 -25.29 20.80 1.79
C LEU A 295 -25.66 22.09 2.54
N GLU A 296 -24.82 22.55 3.46
CA GLU A 296 -25.06 23.79 4.19
C GLU A 296 -24.99 25.02 3.27
N ILE A 297 -24.06 25.05 2.30
CA ILE A 297 -23.99 26.11 1.28
C ILE A 297 -25.30 26.12 0.47
N ILE A 298 -25.72 24.98 -0.08
CA ILE A 298 -26.95 24.88 -0.87
C ILE A 298 -28.17 25.27 -0.03
N GLY A 299 -28.27 24.78 1.22
CA GLY A 299 -29.36 25.11 2.12
C GLY A 299 -29.43 26.59 2.47
N ARG A 300 -28.28 27.23 2.71
CA ARG A 300 -28.20 28.68 2.93
C ARG A 300 -28.57 29.48 1.69
N GLN A 301 -28.11 29.08 0.52
CA GLN A 301 -28.49 29.75 -0.73
C GLN A 301 -29.96 29.53 -1.04
N ALA A 302 -30.52 28.35 -0.77
CA ALA A 302 -31.94 28.05 -0.93
C ALA A 302 -32.83 28.89 -0.01
N SER A 303 -32.36 29.25 1.19
CA SER A 303 -33.08 30.16 2.08
C SER A 303 -33.23 31.59 1.52
N ILE A 304 -32.44 31.95 0.51
CA ILE A 304 -32.38 33.28 -0.10
C ILE A 304 -32.96 33.28 -1.52
N MET A 305 -32.59 32.26 -2.30
CA MET A 305 -32.87 32.13 -3.73
C MET A 305 -34.01 31.14 -4.03
N GLY A 306 -34.52 30.45 -3.00
CA GLY A 306 -35.55 29.43 -3.15
C GLY A 306 -35.06 28.19 -3.91
N LEU A 307 -35.97 27.56 -4.65
CA LEU A 307 -35.71 26.31 -5.40
C LEU A 307 -34.60 26.46 -6.46
N VAL A 308 -34.36 27.68 -6.93
CA VAL A 308 -33.30 27.99 -7.92
C VAL A 308 -31.92 27.57 -7.42
N ALA A 309 -31.67 27.61 -6.10
CA ALA A 309 -30.39 27.18 -5.54
C ALA A 309 -30.14 25.68 -5.74
N TRP A 310 -31.19 24.85 -5.65
CA TRP A 310 -31.10 23.40 -5.86
C TRP A 310 -30.94 23.07 -7.34
N ASP A 311 -31.67 23.76 -8.21
CA ASP A 311 -31.55 23.58 -9.66
C ASP A 311 -30.14 23.89 -10.17
N GLU A 312 -29.50 24.95 -9.65
CA GLU A 312 -28.12 25.26 -10.02
C GLU A 312 -27.11 24.28 -9.45
N ALA A 313 -27.34 23.76 -8.23
CA ALA A 313 -26.48 22.75 -7.65
C ALA A 313 -26.50 21.45 -8.49
N MET A 314 -27.68 21.02 -8.97
CA MET A 314 -27.81 19.84 -9.83
C MET A 314 -27.11 19.99 -11.19
N LYS A 315 -26.82 21.22 -11.64
CA LYS A 315 -26.08 21.50 -12.88
C LYS A 315 -24.56 21.50 -12.70
N VAL A 316 -24.05 21.31 -11.48
CA VAL A 316 -22.60 21.27 -11.22
C VAL A 316 -22.04 19.88 -11.58
N PRO A 317 -21.10 19.78 -12.54
CA PRO A 317 -20.46 18.52 -12.87
C PRO A 317 -19.76 17.90 -11.65
N GLY A 318 -19.99 16.60 -11.42
CA GLY A 318 -19.42 15.90 -10.27
C GLY A 318 -20.20 16.06 -8.96
N LEU A 319 -21.38 16.69 -8.97
CA LEU A 319 -22.28 16.73 -7.82
C LEU A 319 -23.51 15.86 -8.07
N THR A 320 -23.78 14.90 -7.18
CA THR A 320 -25.00 14.08 -7.22
C THR A 320 -25.78 14.28 -5.94
N ILE A 321 -27.02 14.76 -6.07
CA ILE A 321 -27.90 15.13 -4.96
C ILE A 321 -29.11 14.19 -4.97
N ASP A 322 -29.30 13.44 -3.89
CA ASP A 322 -30.53 12.69 -3.64
C ASP A 322 -31.42 13.48 -2.68
N MET A 323 -32.39 14.21 -3.27
CA MET A 323 -33.33 15.03 -2.51
C MET A 323 -34.26 14.23 -1.60
N LYS A 324 -34.47 12.92 -1.83
CA LYS A 324 -35.38 12.10 -1.00
C LYS A 324 -34.73 11.66 0.30
N ASN A 325 -33.43 11.38 0.27
CA ASN A 325 -32.68 10.88 1.43
C ASN A 325 -31.78 11.95 2.07
N ASN A 326 -31.81 13.18 1.56
CA ASN A 326 -30.92 14.28 1.97
C ASN A 326 -29.43 13.91 1.92
N ASN A 327 -29.09 13.06 0.95
CA ASN A 327 -27.75 12.52 0.76
C ASN A 327 -27.10 13.16 -0.47
N LEU A 328 -25.83 13.50 -0.32
CA LEU A 328 -25.03 14.16 -1.34
C LEU A 328 -23.73 13.40 -1.53
N SER A 329 -23.32 13.24 -2.77
CA SER A 329 -22.01 12.67 -3.11
C SER A 329 -21.28 13.56 -4.10
N VAL A 330 -19.98 13.71 -3.87
CA VAL A 330 -19.07 14.47 -4.72
C VAL A 330 -18.17 13.50 -5.48
N GLU A 331 -18.25 13.55 -6.79
CA GLU A 331 -17.38 12.84 -7.71
C GLU A 331 -16.37 13.82 -8.33
N GLY A 332 -15.07 13.50 -8.25
CA GLY A 332 -13.99 14.35 -8.76
C GLY A 332 -13.24 15.11 -7.67
N ASP A 333 -12.64 16.25 -8.02
CA ASP A 333 -11.87 17.10 -7.10
C ASP A 333 -12.83 18.04 -6.33
N PRO A 334 -12.95 17.91 -5.00
CA PRO A 334 -13.83 18.76 -4.20
C PRO A 334 -13.59 20.25 -4.36
N LYS A 335 -12.32 20.66 -4.58
CA LYS A 335 -11.97 22.08 -4.76
C LYS A 335 -12.62 22.65 -6.03
N ILE A 336 -12.62 21.86 -7.10
CA ILE A 336 -13.21 22.24 -8.38
C ILE A 336 -14.73 22.29 -8.27
N VAL A 337 -15.34 21.26 -7.66
CA VAL A 337 -16.80 21.18 -7.48
C VAL A 337 -17.30 22.33 -6.61
N LEU A 338 -16.64 22.60 -5.46
CA LEU A 338 -16.95 23.75 -4.60
C LEU A 338 -16.76 25.07 -5.34
N GLY A 339 -15.68 25.23 -6.11
CA GLY A 339 -15.42 26.44 -6.90
C GLY A 339 -16.50 26.70 -7.95
N GLN A 340 -16.94 25.66 -8.66
CA GLN A 340 -17.99 25.76 -9.67
C GLN A 340 -19.36 26.06 -9.04
N LEU A 341 -19.70 25.42 -7.93
CA LEU A 341 -20.93 25.67 -7.20
C LEU A 341 -21.01 27.13 -6.73
N VAL A 342 -19.95 27.61 -6.08
CA VAL A 342 -19.88 28.99 -5.57
C VAL A 342 -19.90 29.99 -6.73
N GLY A 343 -19.17 29.73 -7.82
CA GLY A 343 -19.17 30.58 -9.00
C GLY A 343 -20.53 30.70 -9.69
N ARG A 344 -21.34 29.62 -9.69
CA ARG A 344 -22.73 29.69 -10.18
C ARG A 344 -23.60 30.60 -9.31
N TYR A 345 -23.49 30.47 -8.00
CA TYR A 345 -24.27 31.31 -7.08
C TYR A 345 -23.84 32.77 -7.10
N GLU A 346 -22.54 33.04 -7.17
CA GLU A 346 -22.00 34.38 -7.41
C GLU A 346 -22.48 34.95 -8.75
N GLY A 347 -22.52 34.15 -9.82
CA GLY A 347 -23.02 34.60 -11.12
C GLY A 347 -24.49 35.05 -11.11
N LEU A 348 -25.31 34.47 -10.23
CA LEU A 348 -26.74 34.80 -10.13
C LEU A 348 -27.04 35.94 -9.14
N PHE A 349 -26.35 36.00 -8.02
CA PHE A 349 -26.67 36.93 -6.92
C PHE A 349 -25.48 37.80 -6.47
N GLY A 350 -24.39 37.78 -7.25
CA GLY A 350 -23.22 38.62 -7.04
C GLY A 350 -22.50 38.36 -5.72
N ASN A 351 -21.80 39.41 -5.25
CA ASN A 351 -20.95 39.37 -4.06
C ASN A 351 -21.71 38.99 -2.77
N ALA A 352 -23.01 39.25 -2.69
CA ALA A 352 -23.81 38.90 -1.52
C ALA A 352 -23.88 37.38 -1.34
N SER A 353 -24.08 36.64 -2.44
CA SER A 353 -24.10 35.18 -2.41
C SER A 353 -22.72 34.60 -2.09
N LEU A 354 -21.67 35.19 -2.67
CA LEU A 354 -20.29 34.79 -2.37
C LEU A 354 -19.95 34.93 -0.89
N GLN A 355 -20.34 36.05 -0.26
CA GLN A 355 -20.05 36.29 1.15
C GLN A 355 -20.70 35.24 2.06
N ILE A 356 -21.91 34.80 1.71
CA ILE A 356 -22.64 33.77 2.46
C ILE A 356 -21.95 32.41 2.32
N CYS A 357 -21.47 32.08 1.13
CA CYS A 357 -20.64 30.90 0.92
C CYS A 357 -19.36 30.95 1.78
N LYS A 358 -18.69 32.11 1.86
CA LYS A 358 -17.51 32.31 2.73
C LYS A 358 -17.84 32.11 4.20
N ASP A 359 -18.93 32.71 4.68
CA ASP A 359 -19.33 32.62 6.09
C ASP A 359 -19.69 31.19 6.50
N VAL A 360 -20.29 30.41 5.60
CA VAL A 360 -20.50 28.98 5.81
C VAL A 360 -19.18 28.23 5.81
N ALA A 361 -18.32 28.45 4.81
CA ALA A 361 -17.05 27.75 4.67
C ALA A 361 -16.13 27.93 5.88
N ARG A 362 -16.08 29.13 6.48
CA ARG A 362 -15.30 29.41 7.69
C ARG A 362 -15.62 28.45 8.85
N LYS A 363 -16.87 28.01 8.99
CA LYS A 363 -17.28 27.05 10.04
C LYS A 363 -16.68 25.66 9.86
N PHE A 364 -16.28 25.32 8.64
CA PHE A 364 -15.74 24.01 8.26
C PHE A 364 -14.21 24.02 8.05
N PHE A 365 -13.53 25.18 8.11
CA PHE A 365 -12.08 25.29 7.91
C PHE A 365 -11.25 24.44 8.87
N SER A 366 -11.72 24.25 10.11
CA SER A 366 -11.05 23.38 11.09
C SER A 366 -11.20 21.89 10.79
N GLN A 367 -12.12 21.52 9.90
CA GLN A 367 -12.48 20.13 9.57
C GLN A 367 -11.99 19.70 8.18
N LEU A 368 -11.50 20.65 7.37
CA LEU A 368 -11.11 20.44 5.98
C LEU A 368 -9.64 20.77 5.72
N PRO A 369 -8.92 19.97 4.91
CA PRO A 369 -7.59 20.34 4.43
C PRO A 369 -7.64 21.64 3.61
N GLN A 370 -6.74 22.60 3.87
CA GLN A 370 -6.73 23.89 3.17
C GLN A 370 -6.59 23.79 1.64
N GLU A 371 -5.99 22.70 1.17
CA GLU A 371 -5.77 22.42 -0.25
C GLU A 371 -7.09 22.12 -0.99
N GLN A 372 -8.11 21.62 -0.28
CA GLN A 372 -9.42 21.27 -0.83
C GLN A 372 -10.40 22.45 -0.84
N ILE A 373 -10.02 23.57 -0.20
CA ILE A 373 -10.83 24.79 -0.16
C ILE A 373 -10.40 25.68 -1.35
N PRO A 374 -11.32 26.02 -2.26
CA PRO A 374 -11.00 26.93 -3.37
C PRO A 374 -10.65 28.33 -2.84
N GLU A 375 -9.75 29.02 -3.54
CA GLU A 375 -9.29 30.38 -3.18
C GLU A 375 -10.47 31.36 -3.02
N ILE A 376 -11.51 31.18 -3.83
CA ILE A 376 -12.72 32.01 -3.79
C ILE A 376 -13.46 31.94 -2.45
N LEU A 377 -13.26 30.88 -1.65
CA LEU A 377 -13.90 30.70 -0.33
C LEU A 377 -13.00 31.12 0.84
N LYS A 378 -11.73 31.42 0.58
CA LYS A 378 -10.82 31.99 1.58
C LYS A 378 -11.10 33.49 1.72
#